data_AF-A0A958IGB9-F1
#
_entry.id   AF-A0A958IGB9-F1
#
_cell.length_a   1.000
_cell.length_b   1.000
_cell.length_c   1.000
_cell.angle_alpha   90.00
_cell.angle_beta   90.00
_cell.angle_gamma   90.00
#
_symmetry.space_group_name_H-M   'P 1'
#
loop_
_entity.id
_entity.type
_entity.pdbx_description
1 polymer ?
#
loop_
_entity_poly.entity_id
_entity_poly.type
_entity_poly.pdbx_seq_one_letter_code
_entity_poly.pdbx_strand_id
1 'polypeptide(L)'
;MEITIEQQIPRWALQLDPKYRYIFIKGGRSSSKSWGIADYLVERSISEKDLRIVGLREVQKSIKWSSKSLVDNTIKRHGLEKYYRPVEGETRKLLDSGLFLFQGMNDLTADNIKSLEGFKIAWFEEAQNMSANSLKILRP
;
A
#
# COMPACT_ATOMS: atom_id res chain seq x y z
N MET A 1 6.55 -23.80 0.72
CA MET A 1 7.70 -23.06 1.25
C MET A 1 7.14 -22.18 2.36
N GLU A 2 7.35 -22.54 3.62
CA GLU A 2 6.92 -21.71 4.75
C GLU A 2 7.88 -20.52 4.86
N ILE A 3 7.34 -19.31 4.72
CA ILE A 3 8.07 -18.07 4.96
C ILE A 3 7.69 -17.64 6.38
N THR A 4 8.63 -17.73 7.31
CA THR A 4 8.44 -17.24 8.68
C THR A 4 8.89 -15.78 8.74
N ILE A 5 7.97 -14.87 9.08
CA ILE A 5 8.25 -13.45 9.27
C ILE A 5 8.23 -13.17 10.77
N GLU A 6 9.30 -12.56 11.29
CA GLU A 6 9.37 -12.12 12.69
C GLU A 6 8.51 -10.86 12.84
N GLN A 7 7.32 -10.99 13.44
CA GLN A 7 6.31 -9.92 13.49
C GLN A 7 6.62 -8.89 14.59
N GLN A 8 6.81 -7.63 14.20
CA GLN A 8 6.73 -6.47 15.09
C GLN A 8 5.57 -5.55 14.67
N ILE A 9 4.35 -6.07 14.69
CA ILE A 9 3.17 -5.32 14.28
C ILE A 9 2.60 -4.55 15.50
N PRO A 10 2.32 -3.23 15.38
CA PRO A 10 1.63 -2.51 16.43
C PRO A 10 0.26 -3.12 16.74
N ARG A 11 -0.13 -3.20 18.02
CA ARG A 11 -1.39 -3.83 18.46
C ARG A 11 -2.65 -3.29 17.76
N TRP A 12 -2.64 -2.04 17.29
CA TRP A 12 -3.74 -1.44 16.54
C TRP A 12 -3.88 -2.03 15.12
N ALA A 13 -2.79 -2.50 14.49
CA ALA A 13 -2.85 -3.05 13.14
C ALA A 13 -3.50 -4.44 13.10
N LEU A 14 -3.64 -5.12 14.24
CA LEU A 14 -4.50 -6.30 14.40
C LEU A 14 -5.99 -5.98 14.16
N GLN A 15 -6.38 -4.70 14.17
CA GLN A 15 -7.75 -4.26 13.89
C GLN A 15 -8.01 -4.05 12.40
N LEU A 16 -7.03 -4.28 11.52
CA LEU A 16 -7.17 -4.23 10.07
C LEU A 16 -7.90 -5.47 9.56
N ASP A 17 -9.22 -5.49 9.79
CA ASP A 17 -10.09 -6.59 9.42
C ASP A 17 -10.57 -6.44 7.96
N PRO A 18 -10.24 -7.40 7.07
CA PRO A 18 -10.60 -7.33 5.66
C PRO A 18 -12.13 -7.34 5.41
N LYS A 19 -12.97 -7.61 6.43
CA LYS A 19 -14.43 -7.50 6.29
C LYS A 19 -14.91 -6.05 6.08
N TYR A 20 -14.14 -5.06 6.51
CA TYR A 20 -14.52 -3.66 6.36
C TYR A 20 -14.09 -3.12 5.00
N ARG A 21 -15.04 -2.51 4.28
CA ARG A 21 -14.76 -1.86 2.98
C ARG A 21 -13.87 -0.63 3.11
N TYR A 22 -14.01 0.12 4.21
CA TYR A 22 -13.24 1.34 4.48
C TYR A 22 -12.72 1.29 5.92
N ILE A 23 -11.42 1.51 6.07
CA ILE A 23 -10.76 1.57 7.38
C ILE A 23 -10.04 2.90 7.48
N PHE A 24 -10.42 3.71 8.47
CA PHE A 24 -9.81 5.02 8.73
C PHE A 24 -8.92 4.93 9.96
N ILE A 25 -7.65 5.30 9.80
CA ILE A 25 -6.67 5.23 10.87
C ILE A 25 -6.23 6.64 11.20
N LYS A 26 -6.75 7.18 12.29
CA LYS A 26 -6.48 8.55 12.75
C LYS A 26 -5.53 8.53 13.95
N GLY A 27 -4.62 9.50 14.02
CA GLY A 27 -3.79 9.75 15.21
C GLY A 27 -2.78 10.87 14.99
N GLY A 28 -2.01 11.22 16.03
CA GLY A 28 -0.99 12.27 15.98
C GLY A 28 0.26 11.92 15.14
N ARG A 29 1.22 12.85 15.09
CA ARG A 29 2.53 12.65 14.46
C ARG A 29 3.34 11.61 15.25
N SER A 30 4.24 10.89 14.57
CA SER A 30 5.12 9.87 15.17
C SER A 30 4.42 8.67 15.82
N SER A 31 3.16 8.41 15.50
CA SER A 31 2.41 7.27 16.04
C SER A 31 2.62 5.97 15.24
N SER A 32 3.70 5.87 14.44
CA SER A 32 4.09 4.71 13.62
C SER A 32 2.98 4.10 12.73
N LYS A 33 1.96 4.88 12.33
CA LYS A 33 0.80 4.37 11.58
C LYS A 33 1.18 3.86 10.20
N SER A 34 1.82 4.70 9.39
CA SER A 34 2.24 4.32 8.04
C SER A 34 3.18 3.12 8.06
N TRP A 35 4.05 3.02 9.08
CA TRP A 35 4.94 1.87 9.27
C TRP A 35 4.13 0.59 9.51
N GLY A 36 3.23 0.59 10.49
CA GLY A 36 2.39 -0.57 10.76
C GLY A 36 1.48 -0.97 9.59
N ILE A 37 1.03 0.00 8.78
CA ILE A 37 0.30 -0.31 7.53
C ILE A 37 1.23 -0.95 6.50
N ALA A 38 2.44 -0.44 6.31
CA ALA A 38 3.39 -1.02 5.38
C ALA A 38 3.77 -2.46 5.78
N ASP A 39 3.99 -2.71 7.08
CA ASP A 39 4.27 -4.06 7.61
C ASP A 39 3.08 -4.99 7.29
N TYR A 40 1.85 -4.59 7.64
CA TYR A 40 0.63 -5.34 7.35
C TYR A 40 0.45 -5.63 5.85
N LEU A 41 0.64 -4.63 4.98
CA LEU A 41 0.45 -4.80 3.54
C LEU A 41 1.52 -5.69 2.91
N VAL A 42 2.78 -5.61 3.37
CA VAL A 42 3.86 -6.49 2.90
C VAL A 42 3.59 -7.93 3.32
N GLU A 43 3.17 -8.17 4.55
CA GLU A 43 2.78 -9.50 5.04
C GLU A 43 1.61 -10.10 4.26
N ARG A 44 0.58 -9.30 3.98
CA ARG A 44 -0.52 -9.74 3.11
C ARG A 44 -0.07 -10.01 1.70
N SER A 45 0.76 -9.14 1.12
CA SER A 45 1.27 -9.30 -0.24
C SER A 45 2.04 -10.60 -0.43
N ILE A 46 2.88 -10.98 0.54
CA ILE A 46 3.67 -12.22 0.42
C ILE A 46 2.79 -13.46 0.67
N SER A 47 1.83 -13.39 1.58
CA SER A 47 0.96 -14.50 1.96
C SER A 47 -0.18 -14.77 0.97
N GLU A 48 -0.74 -13.72 0.37
CA GLU A 48 -1.84 -13.83 -0.60
C GLU A 48 -1.31 -13.92 -2.03
N LYS A 49 -1.92 -14.83 -2.79
CA LYS A 49 -1.59 -15.03 -4.20
C LYS A 49 -2.16 -13.88 -5.03
N ASP A 50 -1.35 -13.34 -5.94
CA ASP A 50 -1.77 -12.34 -6.94
C ASP A 50 -2.32 -11.03 -6.33
N LEU A 51 -1.99 -10.71 -5.07
CA LEU A 51 -2.51 -9.53 -4.39
C LEU A 51 -1.92 -8.25 -4.97
N ARG A 52 -2.81 -7.39 -5.51
CA ARG A 52 -2.47 -6.08 -6.07
C ARG A 52 -2.95 -4.95 -5.17
N ILE A 53 -2.03 -4.07 -4.81
CA ILE A 53 -2.20 -3.00 -3.82
C ILE A 53 -1.77 -1.67 -4.45
N VAL A 54 -2.63 -0.65 -4.37
CA VAL A 54 -2.31 0.69 -4.86
C VAL A 54 -2.10 1.64 -3.67
N GLY A 55 -0.93 2.26 -3.60
CA GLY A 55 -0.63 3.36 -2.69
C GLY A 55 -0.96 4.70 -3.36
N LEU A 56 -1.84 5.46 -2.73
CA LEU A 56 -2.38 6.72 -3.26
C LEU A 56 -2.06 7.90 -2.35
N ARG A 57 -1.91 9.07 -2.96
CA ARG A 57 -1.85 10.38 -2.29
C ARG A 57 -2.55 11.42 -3.17
N GLU A 58 -3.10 12.48 -2.57
CA GLU A 58 -3.75 13.54 -3.36
C GLU A 58 -2.79 14.18 -4.37
N VAL A 59 -1.61 14.62 -3.92
CA VAL A 59 -0.57 15.21 -4.78
C VAL A 59 0.76 14.49 -4.56
N GLN A 60 1.30 13.88 -5.61
CA GLN A 60 2.61 13.21 -5.56
C GLN A 60 3.71 14.17 -6.02
N LYS A 61 4.20 15.04 -5.11
CA LYS A 61 5.27 16.01 -5.45
C LYS A 61 6.68 15.43 -5.46
N SER A 62 6.96 14.35 -4.73
CA SER A 62 8.27 13.67 -4.77
C SER A 62 8.16 12.18 -4.41
N ILE A 63 8.82 11.33 -5.20
CA ILE A 63 8.93 9.88 -4.95
C ILE A 63 9.82 9.58 -3.73
N LYS A 64 10.76 10.48 -3.40
CA LYS A 64 11.84 10.27 -2.42
C LYS A 64 11.37 10.09 -0.96
N TRP A 65 10.14 10.50 -0.64
CA TRP A 65 9.50 10.33 0.69
C TRP A 65 8.09 9.71 0.60
N SER A 66 7.88 8.88 -0.42
CA SER A 66 6.59 8.26 -0.72
C SER A 66 6.37 6.94 0.05
N SER A 67 5.11 6.50 0.10
CA SER A 67 4.72 5.16 0.56
C SER A 67 5.49 4.03 -0.14
N LYS A 68 5.98 4.26 -1.37
CA LYS A 68 6.87 3.33 -2.07
C LYS A 68 8.16 3.07 -1.31
N SER A 69 8.86 4.13 -0.94
CA SER A 69 10.11 3.99 -0.18
C SER A 69 9.87 3.28 1.15
N LEU A 70 8.71 3.54 1.78
CA LEU A 70 8.32 2.85 3.00
C LEU A 70 8.09 1.34 2.76
N VAL A 71 7.39 0.95 1.70
CA VAL A 71 7.18 -0.46 1.32
C VAL A 71 8.49 -1.15 0.96
N ASP A 72 9.33 -0.54 0.12
CA ASP A 72 10.62 -1.10 -0.27
C ASP A 72 11.53 -1.34 0.95
N ASN A 73 11.59 -0.36 1.86
CA ASN A 73 12.32 -0.51 3.11
C ASN A 73 11.70 -1.58 4.02
N THR A 74 10.39 -1.74 4.01
CA THR A 74 9.69 -2.77 4.81
C THR A 74 10.00 -4.17 4.30
N ILE A 75 9.95 -4.37 2.99
CA ILE A 75 10.38 -5.61 2.33
C ILE A 75 11.82 -5.96 2.73
N LYS A 76 12.71 -4.97 2.74
CA LYS A 76 14.09 -5.14 3.20
C LYS A 76 14.20 -5.51 4.67
N ARG A 77 13.48 -4.81 5.57
CA ARG A 77 13.46 -5.13 7.01
C ARG A 77 12.98 -6.55 7.28
N HIS A 78 12.04 -7.06 6.48
CA HIS A 78 11.49 -8.41 6.61
C HIS A 78 12.36 -9.48 5.91
N GLY A 79 13.49 -9.11 5.28
CA GLY A 79 14.36 -10.04 4.56
C GLY A 79 13.73 -10.64 3.29
N LEU A 80 12.74 -9.96 2.71
CA LEU A 80 11.95 -10.46 1.58
C LEU A 80 12.47 -10.00 0.21
N GLU A 81 13.62 -9.31 0.15
CA GLU A 81 14.16 -8.71 -1.08
C GLU A 81 14.26 -9.70 -2.26
N LYS A 82 14.55 -10.98 -1.99
CA LYS A 82 14.59 -12.03 -3.03
C LYS A 82 13.26 -12.31 -3.73
N TYR A 83 12.14 -11.90 -3.15
CA TYR A 83 10.80 -12.12 -3.68
C TYR A 83 10.21 -10.90 -4.37
N TYR A 84 10.91 -9.77 -4.36
CA TYR A 84 10.40 -8.51 -4.89
C TYR A 84 11.40 -7.85 -5.82
N ARG A 85 10.88 -7.15 -6.83
CA ARG A 85 11.66 -6.30 -7.72
C ARG A 85 11.10 -4.87 -7.65
N PRO A 86 11.78 -3.94 -6.96
CA PRO A 86 11.42 -2.54 -7.02
C PRO A 86 11.79 -1.98 -8.40
N VAL A 87 10.88 -1.23 -9.01
CA VAL A 87 11.10 -0.44 -10.23
C VAL A 87 10.58 0.98 -9.99
N GLU A 88 10.61 1.86 -10.99
CA GLU A 88 10.01 3.19 -10.83
C GLU A 88 8.48 3.08 -10.67
N GLY A 89 7.92 3.75 -9.67
CA GLY A 89 6.47 3.75 -9.42
C GLY A 89 5.87 2.43 -8.88
N GLU A 90 6.60 1.31 -8.91
CA GLU A 90 6.07 -0.02 -8.54
C GLU A 90 7.06 -0.87 -7.75
N THR A 91 6.52 -1.86 -7.05
CA THR A 91 7.27 -2.98 -6.45
C THR A 91 6.56 -4.29 -6.79
N ARG A 92 7.18 -5.11 -7.64
CA ARG A 92 6.57 -6.32 -8.22
C ARG A 92 6.94 -7.55 -7.39
N LYS A 93 5.97 -8.40 -7.05
CA LYS A 93 6.22 -9.72 -6.46
C LYS A 93 6.69 -10.66 -7.56
N LEU A 94 7.77 -11.39 -7.32
CA LEU A 94 8.40 -12.25 -8.33
C LEU A 94 7.79 -13.66 -8.40
N LEU A 95 7.02 -14.04 -7.37
CA LEU A 95 6.42 -15.36 -7.26
C LEU A 95 5.10 -15.51 -8.05
N ASP A 96 4.42 -14.40 -8.31
CA ASP A 96 3.08 -14.36 -8.90
C ASP A 96 2.80 -12.96 -9.49
N SER A 97 1.54 -12.63 -9.80
CA SER A 97 1.17 -11.33 -10.39
C SER A 97 0.91 -10.22 -9.35
N GLY A 98 1.28 -10.45 -8.09
CA GLY A 98 1.17 -9.50 -6.99
C GLY A 98 2.07 -8.27 -7.17
N LEU A 99 1.61 -7.13 -6.68
CA LEU A 99 2.14 -5.83 -7.11
C LEU A 99 1.76 -4.74 -6.10
N PHE A 100 2.71 -3.88 -5.79
CA PHE A 100 2.46 -2.55 -5.24
C PHE A 100 2.62 -1.49 -6.32
N LEU A 101 1.58 -0.72 -6.61
CA LEU A 101 1.61 0.44 -7.51
C LEU A 101 1.51 1.72 -6.68
N PHE A 102 2.25 2.76 -7.02
CA PHE A 102 2.22 4.04 -6.30
C PHE A 102 1.91 5.19 -7.24
N GLN A 103 0.82 5.90 -7.00
CA GLN A 103 0.33 6.94 -7.90
C GLN A 103 -0.34 8.11 -7.16
N GLY A 104 -0.22 9.32 -7.72
CA GLY A 104 -0.93 10.50 -7.26
C GLY A 104 -2.35 10.55 -7.85
N MET A 105 -3.32 11.02 -7.08
CA MET A 105 -4.69 11.18 -7.58
C MET A 105 -4.77 12.15 -8.76
N ASN A 106 -3.91 13.18 -8.79
CA ASN A 106 -3.84 14.11 -9.92
C ASN A 106 -3.37 13.46 -11.23
N ASP A 107 -2.69 12.31 -11.17
CA ASP A 107 -2.22 11.57 -12.34
C ASP A 107 -3.25 10.52 -12.80
N LEU A 108 -4.34 10.34 -12.06
CA LEU A 108 -5.42 9.43 -12.41
C LEU A 108 -6.40 10.12 -13.36
N THR A 109 -6.37 9.68 -14.61
CA THR A 109 -7.38 9.98 -15.61
C THR A 109 -8.43 8.87 -15.67
N ALA A 110 -9.55 9.11 -16.35
CA ALA A 110 -10.57 8.07 -16.58
C ALA A 110 -10.00 6.81 -17.26
N ASP A 111 -8.98 6.96 -18.11
CA ASP A 111 -8.32 5.84 -18.78
C ASP A 111 -7.37 5.08 -17.85
N ASN A 112 -6.67 5.79 -16.95
CA ASN A 112 -5.79 5.16 -15.95
C ASN A 112 -6.58 4.49 -14.82
N ILE A 113 -7.80 4.92 -14.52
CA ILE A 113 -8.64 4.23 -13.52
C ILE A 113 -8.96 2.80 -13.93
N LYS A 114 -9.11 2.51 -15.24
CA LYS A 114 -9.29 1.14 -15.74
C LYS A 114 -8.05 0.27 -15.51
N SER A 115 -6.85 0.85 -15.46
CA SER A 115 -5.63 0.08 -15.14
C SER A 115 -5.57 -0.34 -13.67
N LEU A 116 -6.40 0.28 -12.81
CA LEU A 116 -6.60 -0.15 -11.42
C LEU A 116 -7.60 -1.32 -11.29
N GLU A 117 -8.13 -1.85 -12.39
CA GLU A 117 -8.90 -3.09 -12.36
C GLU A 117 -8.05 -4.24 -11.81
N GLY A 118 -8.64 -5.02 -10.91
CA GLY A 118 -7.96 -6.14 -10.23
C GLY A 118 -7.17 -5.75 -8.98
N PHE A 119 -7.01 -4.46 -8.67
CA PHE A 119 -6.51 -4.03 -7.36
C PHE A 119 -7.52 -4.33 -6.27
N LYS A 120 -7.05 -4.96 -5.19
CA LYS A 120 -7.91 -5.38 -4.06
C LYS A 120 -7.83 -4.42 -2.88
N ILE A 121 -6.73 -3.68 -2.76
CA ILE A 121 -6.48 -2.76 -1.65
C ILE A 121 -6.02 -1.41 -2.21
N ALA A 122 -6.67 -0.34 -1.76
CA ALA A 122 -6.21 1.03 -1.95
C ALA A 122 -5.77 1.60 -0.59
N TRP A 123 -4.51 1.98 -0.48
CA TRP A 123 -3.94 2.62 0.70
C TRP A 123 -3.72 4.10 0.41
N PHE A 124 -4.60 4.94 0.96
CA PHE A 124 -4.51 6.39 0.81
C PHE A 124 -3.74 7.02 1.97
N GLU A 125 -2.54 7.52 1.69
CA GLU A 125 -1.74 8.24 2.67
C GLU A 125 -2.13 9.72 2.74
N GLU A 126 -1.98 10.33 3.92
CA GLU A 126 -2.31 11.75 4.15
C GLU A 126 -3.74 12.11 3.75
N ALA A 127 -4.70 11.22 4.04
CA ALA A 127 -6.10 11.34 3.65
C ALA A 127 -6.81 12.63 4.15
N GLN A 128 -6.24 13.36 5.11
CA GLN A 128 -6.71 14.70 5.46
C GLN A 128 -6.64 15.71 4.30
N ASN A 129 -5.79 15.44 3.30
CA ASN A 129 -5.65 16.26 2.10
C ASN A 129 -6.53 15.77 0.93
N MET A 130 -7.31 14.71 1.13
CA MET A 130 -8.10 14.09 0.06
C MET A 130 -9.24 15.00 -0.40
N SER A 131 -9.39 15.19 -1.71
CA SER A 131 -10.52 15.94 -2.26
C SER A 131 -11.80 15.11 -2.35
N ALA A 132 -12.94 15.80 -2.44
CA ALA A 132 -14.23 15.14 -2.68
C ALA A 132 -14.26 14.36 -4.01
N ASN A 133 -13.51 14.82 -5.01
CA ASN A 133 -13.39 14.12 -6.29
C ASN A 133 -12.61 12.81 -6.14
N SER A 134 -11.46 12.84 -5.44
CA SER A 134 -10.67 11.65 -5.13
C SER A 134 -11.49 10.60 -4.38
N LEU A 135 -12.30 11.04 -3.41
CA LEU A 135 -13.20 10.14 -2.68
C LEU A 135 -14.25 9.50 -3.59
N LYS A 136 -14.81 10.24 -4.55
CA LYS A 136 -15.75 9.69 -5.54
C LYS A 136 -15.09 8.65 -6.44
N ILE A 137 -13.85 8.90 -6.89
CA ILE A 137 -13.10 7.94 -7.71
C ILE A 137 -12.87 6.62 -6.96
N LEU A 138 -12.62 6.68 -5.64
CA LEU A 138 -12.36 5.49 -4.81
C LEU A 138 -13.64 4.79 -4.30
N ARG A 139 -14.80 5.42 -4.47
CA ARG A 139 -16.12 4.85 -4.17
C ARG A 139 -16.80 4.54 -5.50
N PRO A 140 -16.66 3.31 -6.03
CA PRO A 140 -17.40 2.90 -7.22
C PRO A 140 -18.92 3.05 -7.00
#